data_AF-A0A200Q8I6-F1
#
_entry.id   AF-A0A200Q8I6-F1
#
_cell.length_a   1.000
_cell.length_b   1.000
_cell.length_c   1.000
_cell.angle_alpha   90.00
_cell.angle_beta   90.00
_cell.angle_gamma   90.00
#
_symmetry.space_group_name_H-M   'P 1'
#
loop_
_entity.id
_entity.type
_entity.pdbx_description
1 polymer ?
#
loop_
_entity_poly.entity_id
_entity_poly.type
_entity_poly.pdbx_seq_one_letter_code
_entity_poly.pdbx_strand_id
1 'polypeptide(L)'
;MRSTNEVTAAFNLCNGFDIQRLEYQRIVEHSEEKQEEWIRDPVSYGRAKTNLVRATLKPMVEAHLGPKLSEELFKRFEKRASEGIAMLLKTCFYGVIVVCAVRK
;
A
#
# COMPACT_ATOMS: atom_id res chain seq x y z
N MET A 1 -9.33 0.93 -3.34
CA MET A 1 -8.89 -0.18 -4.22
C MET A 1 -10.03 -0.54 -5.14
N ARG A 2 -9.75 -0.96 -6.37
CA ARG A 2 -10.77 -1.53 -7.25
C ARG A 2 -11.24 -2.88 -6.70
N SER A 3 -12.47 -3.24 -6.98
CA SER A 3 -13.06 -4.56 -6.71
C SER A 3 -12.80 -5.52 -7.87
N THR A 4 -12.93 -6.83 -7.61
CA THR A 4 -12.88 -7.87 -8.65
C THR A 4 -13.91 -7.62 -9.74
N ASN A 5 -15.10 -7.13 -9.38
CA ASN A 5 -16.17 -6.79 -10.33
C ASN A 5 -15.77 -5.63 -11.26
N GLU A 6 -15.15 -4.58 -10.72
CA GLU A 6 -14.64 -3.46 -11.54
C GLU A 6 -13.55 -3.94 -12.51
N VAL A 7 -12.68 -4.85 -12.07
CA VAL A 7 -11.63 -5.41 -12.93
C VAL A 7 -12.25 -6.28 -14.04
N THR A 8 -13.18 -7.17 -13.70
CA THR A 8 -13.91 -7.98 -14.70
C THR A 8 -14.62 -7.10 -15.72
N ALA A 9 -15.31 -6.06 -15.28
CA ALA A 9 -15.99 -5.11 -16.16
C ALA A 9 -15.01 -4.43 -17.14
N ALA A 10 -13.83 -4.05 -16.66
CA ALA A 10 -12.79 -3.45 -17.50
C ALA A 10 -12.24 -4.43 -18.56
N PHE A 11 -12.02 -5.69 -18.20
CA PHE A 11 -11.61 -6.74 -19.15
C PHE A 11 -12.67 -7.00 -20.22
N ASN A 12 -13.94 -7.09 -19.82
CA ASN A 12 -15.06 -7.27 -20.75
C ASN A 12 -15.19 -6.09 -21.71
N LEU A 13 -15.01 -4.87 -21.21
CA LEU A 13 -15.03 -3.66 -22.03
C LEU A 13 -13.86 -3.63 -23.03
N CYS A 14 -12.66 -4.05 -22.61
CA CYS A 14 -11.49 -4.15 -23.47
C CYS A 14 -11.65 -5.23 -24.56
N ASN A 15 -12.36 -6.33 -24.24
CA ASN A 15 -12.65 -7.46 -25.12
C ASN A 15 -11.43 -8.09 -25.84
N GLY A 16 -10.21 -7.86 -25.34
CA GLY A 16 -8.98 -8.40 -25.92
C GLY A 16 -8.49 -9.71 -25.29
N PHE A 17 -9.10 -10.13 -24.18
CA PHE A 17 -8.61 -11.23 -23.36
C PHE A 17 -9.76 -12.08 -22.81
N ASP A 18 -9.51 -13.37 -22.63
CA ASP A 18 -10.35 -14.27 -21.84
C ASP A 18 -9.72 -14.47 -20.47
N ILE A 19 -10.48 -14.12 -19.42
CA ILE A 19 -10.06 -14.32 -18.04
C ILE A 19 -10.14 -15.82 -17.71
N GLN A 20 -9.01 -16.41 -17.33
CA GLN A 20 -8.92 -17.79 -16.85
C GLN A 20 -9.11 -17.87 -15.34
N ARG A 21 -8.55 -16.90 -14.60
CA ARG A 21 -8.69 -16.77 -13.15
C ARG A 21 -8.65 -15.31 -12.74
N LEU A 22 -9.51 -14.93 -11.81
CA LEU A 22 -9.48 -13.61 -11.17
C LEU A 22 -9.81 -13.77 -9.70
N GLU A 23 -8.90 -13.33 -8.84
CA GLU A 23 -9.02 -13.54 -7.39
C GLU A 23 -8.50 -12.34 -6.61
N TYR A 24 -9.12 -12.09 -5.45
CA TYR A 24 -8.60 -11.16 -4.46
C TYR A 24 -7.72 -11.93 -3.47
N GLN A 25 -6.50 -11.44 -3.26
CA GLN A 25 -5.58 -11.97 -2.27
C GLN A 25 -5.23 -10.90 -1.25
N ARG A 26 -5.15 -11.31 0.02
CA ARG A 26 -4.61 -10.49 1.11
C ARG A 26 -3.17 -10.93 1.37
N ILE A 27 -2.22 -10.09 0.99
CA ILE A 27 -0.79 -10.36 1.18
C ILE A 27 -0.35 -9.68 2.47
N VAL A 28 0.28 -10.41 3.37
CA VAL A 28 0.86 -9.83 4.59
C VAL A 28 2.12 -9.05 4.22
N GLU A 29 2.21 -7.80 4.68
CA GLU A 29 3.29 -6.88 4.28
C GLU A 29 4.67 -7.32 4.81
N HIS A 30 4.71 -7.89 6.01
CA HIS A 30 5.94 -8.28 6.71
C HIS A 30 5.76 -9.58 7.48
N SER A 31 6.86 -10.31 7.72
CA SER A 31 6.84 -11.50 8.57
C SER A 31 6.32 -11.20 9.97
N GLU A 32 5.78 -12.22 10.64
CA GLU A 32 5.32 -12.10 12.04
C GLU A 32 6.44 -11.59 12.96
N GLU A 33 7.65 -12.14 12.80
CA GLU A 33 8.85 -11.71 13.53
C GLU A 33 9.11 -10.20 13.39
N LYS A 34 8.99 -9.67 12.16
CA LYS A 34 9.20 -8.24 11.92
C LYS A 34 8.09 -7.38 12.51
N GLN A 35 6.85 -7.88 12.49
CA GLN A 35 5.74 -7.21 13.16
C GLN A 35 5.96 -7.18 14.68
N GLU A 36 6.41 -8.27 15.29
CA GLU A 36 6.73 -8.29 16.72
C GLU A 36 7.86 -7.33 17.08
N GLU A 37 8.93 -7.25 16.27
CA GLU A 37 10.01 -6.26 16.44
C GLU A 37 9.44 -4.84 16.48
N TRP A 38 8.55 -4.52 15.55
CA TRP A 38 7.92 -3.21 15.41
C TRP A 38 6.84 -2.90 16.43
N ILE A 39 6.21 -3.92 17.01
CA ILE A 39 5.35 -3.75 18.19
C ILE A 39 6.20 -3.30 19.38
N ARG A 40 7.41 -3.84 19.52
CA ARG A 40 8.35 -3.47 20.59
C ARG A 40 9.04 -2.13 20.34
N ASP A 41 9.24 -1.76 19.07
CA ASP A 41 9.78 -0.46 18.66
C ASP A 41 8.89 0.26 17.62
N PRO A 42 7.84 0.97 18.06
CA PRO A 42 6.96 1.74 17.19
C PRO A 42 7.68 2.90 16.47
N VAL A 43 8.81 3.39 16.98
CA VAL A 43 9.59 4.46 16.35
C VAL A 43 10.27 3.93 15.09
N SER A 44 10.90 2.76 15.19
CA SER A 44 11.46 2.04 14.02
C SER A 44 10.39 1.76 12.98
N TYR A 45 9.20 1.30 13.40
CA TYR A 45 8.06 1.10 12.51
C TYR A 45 7.67 2.39 11.78
N GLY A 46 7.45 3.48 12.51
CA GLY A 46 7.01 4.74 11.92
C GLY A 46 8.00 5.28 10.89
N ARG A 47 9.30 5.15 11.16
CA ARG A 47 10.36 5.50 10.20
C ARG A 47 10.33 4.61 8.96
N ALA A 48 10.24 3.30 9.14
CA ALA A 48 10.17 2.34 8.03
C ALA A 48 8.94 2.60 7.15
N LYS A 49 7.77 2.80 7.75
CA LYS A 49 6.53 3.07 7.03
C LYS A 49 6.57 4.42 6.32
N THR A 50 7.13 5.45 6.96
CA THR A 50 7.31 6.76 6.33
C THR A 50 8.25 6.69 5.14
N ASN A 51 9.34 5.94 5.24
CA ASN A 51 10.27 5.75 4.12
C ASN A 51 9.60 5.07 2.93
N LEU A 52 8.79 4.04 3.17
CA LEU A 52 8.00 3.41 2.12
C LEU A 52 7.02 4.39 1.46
N VAL A 53 6.24 5.12 2.26
CA VAL A 53 5.26 6.08 1.75
C VAL A 53 5.94 7.23 1.00
N ARG A 54 7.08 7.71 1.49
CA ARG A 54 7.90 8.73 0.85
C ARG A 54 8.44 8.23 -0.49
N ALA A 55 8.98 7.01 -0.56
CA ALA A 55 9.49 6.44 -1.80
C ALA A 55 8.41 6.37 -2.90
N THR A 56 7.17 6.03 -2.52
CA THR A 56 6.06 5.87 -3.47
C THR A 56 5.38 7.18 -3.84
N LEU A 57 5.19 8.10 -2.88
CA LEU A 57 4.31 9.26 -3.07
C LEU A 57 5.03 10.61 -3.15
N LYS A 58 6.32 10.69 -2.80
CA LYS A 58 7.05 11.98 -2.74
C LYS A 58 6.92 12.82 -4.02
N PRO A 59 7.12 12.29 -5.24
CA PRO A 59 7.01 13.12 -6.45
C PRO A 59 5.63 13.76 -6.62
N MET A 60 4.56 13.02 -6.33
CA MET A 60 3.19 13.54 -6.43
C MET A 60 2.89 14.57 -5.34
N VAL A 61 3.33 14.31 -4.11
CA VAL A 61 3.14 15.25 -2.99
C VAL A 61 3.93 16.54 -3.22
N GLU A 62 5.17 16.45 -3.69
CA GLU A 62 6.01 17.60 -4.02
C GLU A 62 5.44 18.42 -5.18
N ALA A 63 4.93 17.77 -6.22
CA ALA A 63 4.28 18.47 -7.34
C ALA A 63 3.06 19.28 -6.89
N HIS A 64 2.33 18.81 -5.87
CA HIS A 64 1.11 19.47 -5.39
C HIS A 64 1.37 20.51 -4.29
N LEU A 65 2.26 20.21 -3.34
CA LEU A 65 2.47 21.03 -2.13
C LEU A 65 3.78 21.82 -2.14
N GLY A 66 4.69 21.50 -3.06
CA GLY A 66 6.07 21.98 -3.05
C GLY A 66 6.96 21.26 -2.01
N PRO A 67 8.29 21.41 -2.13
CA PRO A 67 9.27 20.63 -1.38
C PRO A 67 9.29 20.91 0.14
N LYS A 68 8.88 22.12 0.57
CA LYS A 68 8.89 22.47 2.00
C LYS A 68 7.74 21.80 2.77
N LEU A 69 6.54 21.85 2.19
CA LEU A 69 5.34 21.28 2.81
C LEU A 69 5.30 19.75 2.69
N SER A 70 5.88 19.18 1.63
CA SER A 70 6.03 17.73 1.51
C SER A 70 6.89 17.15 2.65
N GLU A 71 8.00 17.80 2.99
CA GLU A 71 8.87 17.34 4.08
C GLU A 71 8.18 17.40 5.44
N GLU A 72 7.45 18.47 5.71
CA GLU A 72 6.63 18.58 6.93
C GLU A 72 5.54 17.52 6.98
N LEU A 73 4.89 17.21 5.85
CA LEU A 73 3.90 16.14 5.76
C LEU A 73 4.50 14.80 6.14
N PHE A 74 5.67 14.43 5.60
CA PHE A 74 6.30 13.14 5.91
C PHE A 74 6.79 13.08 7.36
N LYS A 75 7.28 14.19 7.94
CA LYS A 75 7.63 14.24 9.37
C LYS A 75 6.41 14.01 10.28
N ARG A 76 5.28 14.64 9.96
CA ARG A 76 4.03 14.42 10.70
C ARG A 76 3.50 13.01 10.54
N PHE A 77 3.61 12.45 9.34
CA PHE A 77 3.26 11.06 9.07
C PHE A 77 4.11 10.11 9.92
N GLU A 78 5.42 10.31 9.98
CA GLU A 78 6.33 9.51 10.82
C GLU A 78 5.92 9.57 12.29
N LYS A 79 5.75 10.78 12.82
CA LYS A 79 5.33 10.97 14.21
C LYS A 79 4.04 10.19 14.50
N ARG A 80 3.02 10.32 13.65
CA ARG A 80 1.75 9.63 13.82
C ARG A 80 1.88 8.11 13.71
N ALA A 81 2.71 7.63 12.80
CA ALA A 81 2.99 6.20 12.65
C ALA A 81 3.73 5.64 13.86
N SER A 82 4.52 6.46 14.54
CA SER A 82 5.27 6.10 15.76
C SER A 82 4.49 6.25 17.07
N GLU A 83 3.31 6.88 17.07
CA GLU A 83 2.50 7.11 18.29
C GLU A 83 1.97 5.79 18.92
N GLY A 84 1.99 4.69 18.18
CA GLY A 84 1.67 3.37 18.70
C GLY A 84 1.46 2.32 17.61
N ILE A 85 1.02 1.14 18.01
CA ILE A 85 0.90 -0.02 17.11
C ILE A 85 -0.39 -0.05 16.28
N ALA A 86 -1.30 0.90 16.49
CA ALA A 86 -2.61 0.89 15.83
C ALA A 86 -2.49 0.94 14.30
N MET A 87 -1.52 1.68 13.78
CA MET A 87 -1.29 1.76 12.33
C MET A 87 -0.66 0.47 11.80
N LEU A 88 0.27 -0.13 12.54
CA LEU A 88 0.84 -1.45 12.24
C LEU A 88 -0.26 -2.51 12.09
N LEU A 89 -1.09 -2.68 13.13
CA LEU A 89 -2.17 -3.68 13.16
C LEU A 89 -3.22 -3.48 12.05
N LYS A 90 -3.47 -2.23 11.65
CA LYS A 90 -4.44 -1.91 10.58
C LYS A 90 -3.88 -2.06 9.17
N THR A 91 -2.57 -1.92 8.98
CA THR A 91 -1.97 -1.72 7.65
C THR A 91 -0.96 -2.78 7.23
N CYS A 92 -0.70 -3.80 8.04
CA CYS A 92 0.19 -4.93 7.72
C CYS A 92 -0.30 -5.87 6.60
N PHE A 93 -1.13 -5.40 5.68
CA PHE A 93 -1.52 -6.18 4.51
C PHE A 93 -1.81 -5.32 3.29
N TYR A 94 -1.55 -5.91 2.13
CA TYR A 94 -1.99 -5.41 0.83
C TYR A 94 -3.12 -6.26 0.29
N GLY A 95 -4.20 -5.61 -0.12
CA GLY A 95 -5.19 -6.24 -0.99
C GLY A 95 -4.69 -6.19 -2.42
N VAL A 96 -4.62 -7.34 -3.09
CA VAL A 96 -4.16 -7.44 -4.47
C VAL A 96 -5.19 -8.23 -5.26
N ILE A 97 -5.53 -7.75 -6.46
CA ILE A 97 -6.33 -8.53 -7.41
C ILE A 97 -5.36 -9.17 -8.39
N VAL A 98 -5.35 -10.50 -8.44
CA VAL A 98 -4.53 -11.29 -9.35
C VAL A 98 -5.41 -11.76 -10.50
N VAL A 99 -4.99 -11.48 -11.73
CA VAL A 99 -5.70 -11.89 -12.95
C VAL A 99 -4.77 -12.74 -13.80
N CYS A 100 -5.23 -13.93 -14.17
CA CYS A 100 -4.66 -14.74 -15.23
C CYS A 100 -5.62 -14.67 -16.42
N ALA A 101 -5.13 -14.17 -17.55
CA ALA A 101 -5.91 -14.03 -18.76
C ALA A 101 -5.08 -14.38 -19.98
N VAL A 102 -5.73 -14.92 -21.01
CA VAL A 102 -5.12 -15.24 -22.29
C VAL A 102 -5.63 -14.28 -23.35
N ARG A 103 -4.77 -13.91 -24.29
CA ARG A 103 -5.19 -13.09 -25.42
C ARG A 103 -6.15 -13.90 -26.30
N LYS A 104 -7.23 -13.25 -26.73
CA LYS A 104 -8.12 -13.80 -27.76
C LYS A 104 -7.42 -13.85 -29.12
#